data_AF-A0A2S2QK55-F1
#
_entry.id   AF-A0A2S2QK55-F1
#
_cell.length_a   1.000
_cell.length_b   1.000
_cell.length_c   1.000
_cell.angle_alpha   90.00
_cell.angle_beta   90.00
_cell.angle_gamma   90.00
#
_symmetry.space_group_name_H-M   'P 1'
#
loop_
_entity.id
_entity.type
_entity.pdbx_description
1 polymer ?
#
loop_
_entity_poly.entity_id
_entity_poly.type
_entity_poly.pdbx_seq_one_letter_code
_entity_poly.pdbx_strand_id
1 'polypeptide(L)'
;RHSIRCCDDNGRLLSNNPDVHCFPITIPEDDPVVSKFNRECMNFVRSTTDQETGCNPGNKPAEQLVVVSHWMDASFVYGSNQRLADTLREGIGGRLRVEFRDGRPWPPAAANKSAVCDQQTEEEPCYQFGDRRANQNPQLTVLQILFLREHNRIATVLSHVNSHWDDETLYQEARRILIAEFQHINYHEWLPIILGTDNMLKYGLLYKSKGYTNDYKENVDPSVINAHAHAAFRYFHSSIQGQFHLIGEDRNLLTAVRLSDYFNRPTIIEKGYNFDHLSRGLTTQSQEEVDPFFTSEVI
;
A
#
# COMPACT_ATOMS: atom_id res chain seq x y z
N ARG A 1 9.52 1.45 -13.73
CA ARG A 1 9.79 2.92 -13.84
C ARG A 1 8.78 3.58 -14.78
N HIS A 2 8.36 4.81 -14.52
CA HIS A 2 7.49 5.59 -15.43
C HIS A 2 8.26 5.88 -16.74
N SER A 3 7.60 5.80 -17.89
CA SER A 3 8.25 6.03 -19.20
C SER A 3 8.66 7.49 -19.39
N ILE A 4 7.87 8.41 -18.86
CA ILE A 4 8.14 9.86 -18.87
C ILE A 4 9.11 10.21 -17.74
N ARG A 5 10.16 10.96 -18.09
CA ARG A 5 11.12 11.56 -17.16
C ARG A 5 11.22 13.05 -17.44
N CYS A 6 11.28 13.84 -16.37
CA CYS A 6 11.29 15.30 -16.39
C CYS A 6 12.62 15.90 -15.93
N CYS A 7 13.44 15.04 -15.33
CA CYS A 7 14.85 15.28 -15.06
C CYS A 7 15.66 14.17 -15.75
N ASP A 8 16.89 14.46 -16.16
CA ASP A 8 17.81 13.42 -16.57
C ASP A 8 18.27 12.56 -15.38
N ASP A 9 19.04 11.49 -15.64
CA ASP A 9 19.54 10.60 -14.58
C ASP A 9 20.53 11.29 -13.62
N ASN A 10 21.07 12.46 -14.00
CA ASN A 10 21.93 13.30 -13.15
C ASN A 10 21.14 14.37 -12.38
N GLY A 11 19.81 14.41 -12.52
CA GLY A 11 18.96 15.41 -11.87
C GLY A 11 19.04 16.80 -12.50
N ARG A 12 19.37 16.91 -13.78
CA ARG A 12 19.31 18.16 -14.55
C ARG A 12 17.96 18.33 -15.22
N LEU A 13 17.57 19.58 -15.43
CA LEU A 13 16.37 19.90 -16.22
C LEU A 13 16.57 19.47 -17.67
N LEU A 14 15.55 18.84 -18.25
CA LEU A 14 15.56 18.52 -19.68
C LEU A 14 15.38 19.83 -20.47
N SER A 15 16.39 20.19 -21.26
CA SER A 15 16.48 21.49 -21.94
C SER A 15 15.64 21.61 -23.21
N ASN A 16 15.11 20.50 -23.75
CA ASN A 16 14.35 20.48 -25.01
C ASN A 16 12.94 19.91 -24.82
N ASN A 17 11.93 20.75 -25.08
CA ASN A 17 10.50 20.43 -25.19
C ASN A 17 10.03 19.33 -24.21
N PRO A 18 10.04 19.62 -22.89
CA PRO A 18 9.63 18.64 -21.90
C PRO A 18 8.22 18.16 -22.20
N ASP A 19 7.99 16.86 -22.00
CA ASP A 19 6.68 16.24 -22.13
C ASP A 19 5.62 17.09 -21.39
N VAL A 20 4.41 17.23 -21.94
CA VAL A 20 3.34 18.06 -21.33
C VAL A 20 2.96 17.59 -19.92
N HIS A 21 3.24 16.33 -19.60
CA HIS A 21 3.05 15.75 -18.28
C HIS A 21 4.18 16.09 -17.31
N CYS A 22 5.23 16.79 -17.72
CA CYS A 22 6.33 17.15 -16.84
C CYS A 22 6.05 18.39 -15.99
N PHE A 23 6.33 18.26 -14.69
CA PHE A 23 6.29 19.37 -13.75
C PHE A 23 7.42 19.21 -12.71
N PRO A 24 8.69 19.21 -13.15
CA PRO A 24 9.84 18.93 -12.27
C PRO A 24 9.91 19.95 -11.13
N ILE A 25 10.30 19.50 -9.95
CA ILE A 25 10.51 20.39 -8.81
C ILE A 25 11.93 20.93 -8.94
N THR A 26 12.05 22.24 -9.18
CA THR A 26 13.35 22.93 -9.28
C THR A 26 14.02 23.00 -7.92
N ILE A 27 15.30 22.65 -7.87
CA ILE A 27 16.14 22.69 -6.67
C ILE A 27 16.86 24.05 -6.63
N PRO A 28 16.72 24.83 -5.54
CA PRO A 28 17.46 26.08 -5.36
C PRO A 28 18.99 25.85 -5.32
N GLU A 29 19.78 26.80 -5.81
CA GLU A 29 21.24 26.70 -5.79
C GLU A 29 21.81 26.62 -4.36
N ASP A 30 21.12 27.20 -3.38
CA ASP A 30 21.46 27.22 -1.96
C ASP A 30 20.81 26.09 -1.14
N ASP A 31 20.24 25.07 -1.81
CA ASP A 31 19.63 23.93 -1.12
C ASP A 31 20.67 23.24 -0.20
N PRO A 32 20.40 23.05 1.10
CA PRO A 32 21.39 22.59 2.06
C PRO A 32 21.81 21.11 1.89
N VAL A 33 21.02 20.32 1.16
CA VAL A 33 21.19 18.87 1.02
C VAL A 33 21.56 18.52 -0.42
N VAL A 34 20.72 18.90 -1.37
CA VAL A 34 20.71 18.37 -2.73
C VAL A 34 21.68 19.13 -3.65
N SER A 35 21.91 20.43 -3.41
CA SER A 35 22.84 21.26 -4.21
C SER A 35 24.27 20.69 -4.21
N LYS A 36 24.69 20.04 -3.12
CA LYS A 36 26.00 19.37 -2.97
C LYS A 36 26.23 18.26 -3.99
N PHE A 37 25.17 17.72 -4.56
CA PHE A 37 25.20 16.67 -5.59
C PHE A 37 25.04 17.23 -7.01
N ASN A 38 25.07 18.56 -7.15
CA ASN A 38 25.01 19.24 -8.45
C ASN A 38 23.73 18.88 -9.25
N ARG A 39 22.60 18.74 -8.54
CA ARG A 39 21.28 18.47 -9.11
C ARG A 39 20.46 19.76 -9.15
N GLU A 40 19.70 19.92 -10.22
CA GLU A 40 18.85 21.10 -10.49
C GLU A 40 17.36 20.79 -10.37
N CYS A 41 16.96 19.51 -10.45
CA CYS A 41 15.57 19.12 -10.27
C CYS A 41 15.35 17.75 -9.63
N MET A 42 14.22 17.65 -8.94
CA MET A 42 13.59 16.39 -8.56
C MET A 42 12.53 16.03 -9.60
N ASN A 43 12.60 14.79 -10.09
CA ASN A 43 11.71 14.30 -11.13
C ASN A 43 10.27 14.23 -10.63
N PHE A 44 9.36 14.97 -11.28
CA PHE A 44 7.94 14.95 -10.97
C PHE A 44 7.13 14.95 -12.25
N VAL A 45 6.28 13.94 -12.38
CA VAL A 45 5.37 13.74 -13.52
C VAL A 45 3.95 13.95 -13.01
N ARG A 46 3.18 14.78 -13.72
CA ARG A 46 1.77 15.05 -13.43
C ARG A 46 0.97 13.75 -13.52
N SER A 47 0.00 13.59 -12.63
CA SER A 47 -0.93 12.47 -12.69
C SER A 47 -1.77 12.53 -13.97
N THR A 48 -2.09 11.36 -14.53
CA THR A 48 -3.07 11.23 -15.61
C THR A 48 -4.42 11.78 -15.17
N THR A 49 -5.11 12.48 -16.06
CA THR A 49 -6.40 13.11 -15.81
C THR A 49 -7.50 12.54 -16.70
N ASP A 50 -8.73 12.96 -16.44
CA ASP A 50 -9.92 12.64 -17.22
C ASP A 50 -9.91 13.19 -18.65
N GLN A 51 -9.04 14.16 -18.95
CA GLN A 51 -8.83 14.68 -20.30
C GLN A 51 -8.08 13.68 -21.19
N GLU A 52 -7.04 13.02 -20.67
CA GLU A 52 -6.26 12.04 -21.43
C GLU A 52 -7.06 10.76 -21.72
N THR A 53 -8.05 10.43 -20.91
CA THR A 53 -8.95 9.28 -21.15
C THR A 53 -10.17 9.63 -22.00
N GLY A 54 -10.32 10.89 -22.42
CA GLY A 54 -11.45 11.36 -23.23
C GLY A 54 -12.77 11.49 -22.46
N CYS A 55 -12.74 11.41 -21.13
CA CYS A 55 -13.91 11.62 -20.28
C CYS A 55 -14.26 13.11 -20.15
N ASN A 56 -13.26 13.98 -20.24
CA ASN A 56 -13.40 15.43 -20.25
C ASN A 56 -12.90 15.98 -21.59
N PRO A 57 -13.78 16.58 -22.43
CA PRO A 57 -13.39 17.10 -23.74
C PRO A 57 -12.60 18.42 -23.67
N GLY A 58 -12.09 18.80 -22.49
CA GLY A 58 -11.29 20.01 -22.28
C GLY A 58 -12.10 21.27 -21.99
N ASN A 59 -13.42 21.14 -21.76
CA ASN A 59 -14.31 22.26 -21.43
C ASN A 59 -14.51 22.47 -19.92
N LYS A 60 -13.92 21.62 -19.09
CA LYS A 60 -13.92 21.70 -17.62
C LYS A 60 -12.51 21.53 -17.08
N PRO A 61 -12.21 22.03 -15.86
CA PRO A 61 -10.96 21.71 -15.17
C PRO A 61 -10.69 20.21 -15.19
N ALA A 62 -9.43 19.84 -15.41
CA ALA A 62 -9.00 18.44 -15.44
C ALA A 62 -9.01 17.84 -14.03
N GLU A 63 -9.53 16.62 -13.90
CA GLU A 63 -9.57 15.88 -12.63
C GLU A 63 -8.70 14.62 -12.69
N GLN A 64 -8.08 14.26 -11.57
CA GLN A 64 -7.23 13.06 -11.49
C GLN A 64 -8.06 11.79 -11.42
N LEU A 65 -7.54 10.71 -12.00
CA LEU A 65 -8.21 9.41 -12.02
C LEU A 65 -7.89 8.58 -10.78
N VAL A 66 -8.90 7.90 -10.26
CA VAL A 66 -8.73 6.83 -9.27
C VAL A 66 -8.73 5.48 -10.00
N VAL A 67 -7.68 4.70 -9.79
CA VAL A 67 -7.47 3.40 -10.45
C VAL A 67 -7.64 2.21 -9.50
N VAL A 68 -8.16 2.47 -8.31
CA VAL A 68 -8.48 1.47 -7.28
C VAL A 68 -9.93 1.63 -6.83
N SER A 69 -10.48 0.59 -6.19
CA SER A 69 -11.81 0.69 -5.59
C SER A 69 -11.84 1.77 -4.51
N HIS A 70 -12.92 2.57 -4.48
CA HIS A 70 -13.14 3.55 -3.41
C HIS A 70 -13.63 2.90 -2.10
N TRP A 71 -14.07 1.64 -2.16
CA TRP A 71 -14.57 0.91 -1.01
C TRP A 71 -13.44 0.37 -0.15
N MET A 72 -13.69 0.23 1.16
CA MET A 72 -12.83 -0.57 2.05
C MET A 72 -13.11 -2.07 1.83
N ASP A 73 -12.74 -2.56 0.65
CA ASP A 73 -13.05 -3.91 0.15
C ASP A 73 -11.81 -4.81 0.05
N ALA A 74 -10.74 -4.42 0.75
CA ALA A 74 -9.44 -5.08 0.72
C ALA A 74 -8.91 -5.29 -0.71
N SER A 75 -9.22 -4.38 -1.64
CA SER A 75 -8.68 -4.40 -3.02
C SER A 75 -7.14 -4.37 -3.08
N PHE A 76 -6.46 -3.99 -2.01
CA PHE A 76 -5.01 -4.17 -1.89
C PHE A 76 -4.56 -5.63 -1.86
N VAL A 77 -5.42 -6.54 -1.38
CA VAL A 77 -5.24 -8.00 -1.42
C VAL A 77 -5.76 -8.57 -2.74
N TYR A 78 -6.98 -8.20 -3.12
CA TYR A 78 -7.73 -8.87 -4.21
C TYR A 78 -7.58 -8.22 -5.59
N GLY A 79 -6.98 -7.04 -5.66
CA GLY A 79 -6.94 -6.23 -6.88
C GLY A 79 -8.21 -5.41 -7.07
N SER A 80 -8.12 -4.39 -7.93
CA SER A 80 -9.25 -3.52 -8.29
C SER A 80 -9.85 -3.83 -9.67
N ASN A 81 -9.47 -4.94 -10.28
CA ASN A 81 -10.07 -5.43 -11.53
C ASN A 81 -10.02 -6.96 -11.59
N GLN A 82 -10.99 -7.56 -12.29
CA GLN A 82 -11.15 -9.01 -12.36
C GLN A 82 -9.91 -9.72 -12.91
N ARG A 83 -9.29 -9.17 -13.95
CA ARG A 83 -8.10 -9.77 -14.58
C ARG A 83 -6.96 -9.93 -13.58
N LEU A 84 -6.69 -8.92 -12.76
CA LEU A 84 -5.68 -9.01 -11.71
C LEU A 84 -6.12 -10.00 -10.62
N ALA A 85 -7.37 -9.94 -10.16
CA ALA A 85 -7.91 -10.85 -9.16
C ALA A 85 -7.74 -12.32 -9.57
N ASP A 86 -8.04 -12.67 -10.82
CA ASP A 86 -7.89 -14.03 -11.35
C ASP A 86 -6.43 -14.49 -11.31
N THR A 87 -5.47 -13.60 -11.60
CA THR A 87 -4.03 -13.97 -11.54
C THR A 87 -3.52 -14.24 -10.13
N LEU A 88 -4.19 -13.68 -9.11
CA LEU A 88 -3.84 -13.82 -7.69
C LEU A 88 -4.47 -15.06 -7.05
N ARG A 89 -5.47 -15.68 -7.70
CA ARG A 89 -6.18 -16.87 -7.19
C ARG A 89 -5.48 -18.17 -7.54
N GLU A 90 -5.48 -19.10 -6.60
CA GLU A 90 -4.95 -20.45 -6.79
C GLU A 90 -5.90 -21.32 -7.62
N GLY A 91 -7.21 -21.00 -7.57
CA GLY A 91 -8.26 -21.76 -8.26
C GLY A 91 -8.58 -23.11 -7.62
N ILE A 92 -8.02 -23.36 -6.42
CA ILE A 92 -8.28 -24.55 -5.62
C ILE A 92 -8.50 -24.13 -4.17
N GLY A 93 -9.60 -24.61 -3.57
CA GLY A 93 -9.90 -24.42 -2.15
C GLY A 93 -10.24 -22.97 -1.76
N GLY A 94 -10.58 -22.12 -2.72
CA GLY A 94 -10.87 -20.70 -2.54
C GLY A 94 -9.66 -19.86 -2.16
N ARG A 95 -8.45 -20.33 -2.43
CA ARG A 95 -7.20 -19.73 -1.94
C ARG A 95 -6.60 -18.70 -2.90
N LEU A 96 -5.79 -17.81 -2.35
CA LEU A 96 -4.83 -16.98 -3.07
C LEU A 96 -3.53 -17.76 -3.29
N ARG A 97 -2.88 -17.50 -4.42
CA ARG A 97 -1.61 -18.12 -4.80
C ARG A 97 -0.53 -17.79 -3.79
N VAL A 98 0.28 -18.79 -3.51
CA VAL A 98 1.53 -18.67 -2.78
C VAL A 98 2.60 -19.50 -3.47
N GLU A 99 3.85 -19.08 -3.30
CA GLU A 99 5.02 -19.84 -3.68
C GLU A 99 5.76 -20.26 -2.41
N PHE A 100 6.15 -21.53 -2.33
CA PHE A 100 6.92 -22.02 -1.20
C PHE A 100 8.41 -21.82 -1.45
N ARG A 101 9.06 -21.06 -0.57
CA ARG A 101 10.52 -20.91 -0.51
C ARG A 101 10.97 -21.19 0.91
N ASP A 102 11.96 -22.05 1.06
CA ASP A 102 12.47 -22.52 2.36
C ASP A 102 11.37 -22.98 3.33
N GLY A 103 10.38 -23.70 2.79
CA GLY A 103 9.25 -24.24 3.55
C GLY A 103 8.21 -23.21 4.02
N ARG A 104 8.33 -21.94 3.62
CA ARG A 104 7.39 -20.87 3.99
C ARG A 104 6.56 -20.42 2.78
N PRO A 105 5.26 -20.11 2.97
CA PRO A 105 4.41 -19.56 1.91
C PRO A 105 4.64 -18.05 1.76
N TRP A 106 4.99 -17.65 0.55
CA TRP A 106 5.18 -16.26 0.15
C TRP A 106 4.24 -15.89 -1.00
N PRO A 107 3.93 -14.60 -1.21
CA PRO A 107 3.20 -14.17 -2.39
C PRO A 107 3.95 -14.57 -3.68
N PRO A 108 3.23 -14.75 -4.80
CA PRO A 108 3.84 -15.07 -6.08
C PRO A 108 4.74 -13.92 -6.57
N ALA A 109 5.70 -14.24 -7.44
CA ALA A 109 6.56 -13.22 -8.00
C ALA A 109 5.79 -12.24 -8.93
N ALA A 110 6.15 -10.96 -8.89
CA ALA A 110 5.61 -9.96 -9.81
C ALA A 110 5.96 -10.32 -11.26
N ALA A 111 4.95 -10.33 -12.15
CA ALA A 111 5.14 -10.63 -13.57
C ALA A 111 6.14 -9.70 -14.27
N ASN A 112 6.22 -8.44 -13.85
CA ASN A 112 7.25 -7.49 -14.28
C ASN A 112 7.91 -6.84 -13.07
N LYS A 113 8.96 -7.47 -12.56
CA LYS A 113 9.65 -7.03 -11.33
C LYS A 113 10.21 -5.60 -11.45
N SER A 114 10.82 -5.24 -12.59
CA SER A 114 11.37 -3.89 -12.83
C SER A 114 10.32 -2.76 -12.87
N ALA A 115 9.04 -3.10 -13.00
CA ALA A 115 7.96 -2.13 -12.94
C ALA A 115 7.61 -1.73 -11.49
N VAL A 116 7.85 -2.61 -10.51
CA VAL A 116 7.35 -2.47 -9.14
C VAL A 116 8.45 -2.54 -8.05
N CYS A 117 9.62 -3.09 -8.35
CA CYS A 117 10.74 -3.24 -7.42
C CYS A 117 12.04 -2.69 -8.02
N ASP A 118 12.96 -2.26 -7.15
CA ASP A 118 14.31 -1.80 -7.51
C ASP A 118 15.36 -2.89 -7.25
N GLN A 119 15.21 -3.98 -8.00
CA GLN A 119 16.02 -5.18 -7.79
C GLN A 119 17.45 -4.99 -8.28
N GLN A 120 18.39 -5.53 -7.51
CA GLN A 120 19.80 -5.56 -7.89
C GLN A 120 20.18 -6.85 -8.62
N THR A 121 19.48 -7.96 -8.33
CA THR A 121 19.65 -9.25 -9.00
C THR A 121 18.30 -9.90 -9.28
N GLU A 122 18.24 -10.82 -10.25
CA GLU A 122 17.00 -11.51 -10.65
C GLU A 122 16.45 -12.44 -9.55
N GLU A 123 17.32 -12.90 -8.65
CA GLU A 123 16.99 -13.77 -7.52
C GLU A 123 16.35 -13.01 -6.36
N GLU A 124 16.44 -11.68 -6.33
CA GLU A 124 15.78 -10.88 -5.30
C GLU A 124 14.26 -11.11 -5.36
N PRO A 125 13.56 -11.21 -4.22
CA PRO A 125 12.11 -11.29 -4.21
C PRO A 125 11.50 -9.97 -4.67
N CYS A 126 10.35 -10.08 -5.33
CA CYS A 126 9.48 -8.97 -5.66
C CYS A 126 8.08 -9.54 -5.86
N TYR A 127 7.13 -9.11 -5.04
CA TYR A 127 5.85 -9.80 -4.91
C TYR A 127 4.77 -9.21 -5.80
N GLN A 128 3.86 -10.07 -6.27
CA GLN A 128 2.60 -9.66 -6.86
C GLN A 128 1.52 -9.59 -5.79
N PHE A 129 0.83 -8.45 -5.73
CA PHE A 129 -0.30 -8.19 -4.83
C PHE A 129 -1.45 -7.52 -5.60
N GLY A 130 -2.58 -7.29 -4.92
CA GLY A 130 -3.70 -6.52 -5.46
C GLY A 130 -3.38 -5.04 -5.70
N ASP A 131 -2.48 -4.46 -4.89
CA ASP A 131 -1.93 -3.12 -5.10
C ASP A 131 -0.45 -3.14 -5.48
N ARG A 132 -0.09 -2.43 -6.55
CA ARG A 132 1.28 -2.38 -7.10
C ARG A 132 2.32 -1.77 -6.14
N ARG A 133 1.87 -1.00 -5.14
CA ARG A 133 2.73 -0.30 -4.16
C ARG A 133 3.07 -1.17 -2.96
N ALA A 134 2.52 -2.38 -2.88
CA ALA A 134 2.71 -3.27 -1.72
C ALA A 134 4.18 -3.57 -1.40
N ASN A 135 5.08 -3.53 -2.38
CA ASN A 135 6.54 -3.70 -2.19
C ASN A 135 7.28 -2.42 -1.74
N GLN A 136 6.60 -1.28 -1.57
CA GLN A 136 7.24 0.02 -1.40
C GLN A 136 8.18 0.07 -0.19
N ASN A 137 7.80 -0.54 0.93
CA ASN A 137 8.67 -0.67 2.09
C ASN A 137 8.41 -2.02 2.81
N PRO A 138 9.36 -2.52 3.61
CA PRO A 138 9.23 -3.78 4.32
C PRO A 138 7.99 -3.90 5.21
N GLN A 139 7.64 -2.85 5.96
CA GLN A 139 6.49 -2.87 6.87
C GLN A 139 5.16 -3.03 6.12
N LEU A 140 4.95 -2.28 5.04
CA LEU A 140 3.79 -2.42 4.16
C LEU A 140 3.73 -3.83 3.57
N THR A 141 4.85 -4.34 3.08
CA THR A 141 4.91 -5.68 2.49
C THR A 141 4.58 -6.77 3.51
N VAL A 142 5.06 -6.65 4.75
CA VAL A 142 4.71 -7.57 5.85
C VAL A 142 3.20 -7.60 6.09
N LEU A 143 2.55 -6.43 6.18
CA LEU A 143 1.09 -6.35 6.34
C LEU A 143 0.35 -7.00 5.16
N GLN A 144 0.80 -6.78 3.94
CA GLN A 144 0.21 -7.39 2.73
C GLN A 144 0.28 -8.92 2.76
N ILE A 145 1.41 -9.47 3.19
CA ILE A 145 1.59 -10.92 3.38
C ILE A 145 0.68 -11.45 4.50
N LEU A 146 0.53 -10.71 5.60
CA LEU A 146 -0.36 -11.09 6.70
C LEU A 146 -1.81 -11.25 6.24
N PHE A 147 -2.35 -10.27 5.52
CA PHE A 147 -3.73 -10.34 4.99
C PHE A 147 -3.92 -11.45 3.95
N LEU A 148 -2.93 -11.72 3.11
CA LEU A 148 -2.96 -12.87 2.19
C LEU A 148 -3.01 -14.19 2.96
N ARG A 149 -2.15 -14.35 3.98
CA ARG A 149 -2.13 -15.54 4.84
C ARG A 149 -3.44 -15.71 5.59
N GLU A 150 -4.04 -14.62 6.05
CA GLU A 150 -5.34 -14.65 6.73
C GLU A 150 -6.46 -15.10 5.81
N HIS A 151 -6.51 -14.61 4.57
CA HIS A 151 -7.46 -15.12 3.57
C HIS A 151 -7.33 -16.64 3.39
N ASN A 152 -6.10 -17.15 3.20
CA ASN A 152 -5.87 -18.58 3.01
C ASN A 152 -6.19 -19.40 4.26
N ARG A 153 -6.00 -18.84 5.47
CA ARG A 153 -6.41 -19.44 6.74
C ARG A 153 -7.95 -19.56 6.80
N ILE A 154 -8.66 -18.48 6.50
CA ILE A 154 -10.13 -18.45 6.48
C ILE A 154 -10.68 -19.45 5.46
N ALA A 155 -10.19 -19.41 4.22
CA ALA A 155 -10.63 -20.32 3.15
C ALA A 155 -10.41 -21.80 3.53
N THR A 156 -9.25 -22.11 4.12
CA THR A 156 -8.96 -23.46 4.62
C THR A 156 -9.92 -23.87 5.72
N VAL A 157 -10.22 -23.02 6.69
CA VAL A 157 -11.19 -23.36 7.75
C VAL A 157 -12.59 -23.56 7.16
N LEU A 158 -13.03 -22.68 6.25
CA LEU A 158 -14.33 -22.78 5.60
C LEU A 158 -14.46 -24.07 4.77
N SER A 159 -13.41 -24.54 4.12
CA SER A 159 -13.46 -25.77 3.32
C SER A 159 -13.65 -27.02 4.19
N HIS A 160 -13.16 -27.01 5.43
CA HIS A 160 -13.39 -28.12 6.38
C HIS A 160 -14.80 -28.10 6.96
N VAL A 161 -15.34 -26.91 7.25
CA VAL A 161 -16.69 -26.75 7.81
C VAL A 161 -17.76 -26.99 6.74
N ASN A 162 -17.51 -26.52 5.51
CA ASN A 162 -18.42 -26.59 4.38
C ASN A 162 -17.79 -27.38 3.23
N SER A 163 -17.58 -28.68 3.42
CA SER A 163 -16.94 -29.55 2.43
C SER A 163 -17.68 -29.68 1.09
N HIS A 164 -18.89 -29.12 0.98
CA HIS A 164 -19.72 -29.10 -0.22
C HIS A 164 -19.58 -27.80 -1.03
N TRP A 165 -18.87 -26.79 -0.52
CA TRP A 165 -18.61 -25.55 -1.25
C TRP A 165 -17.54 -25.75 -2.31
N ASP A 166 -17.75 -25.11 -3.46
CA ASP A 166 -16.77 -25.06 -4.54
C ASP A 166 -15.71 -23.97 -4.30
N ASP A 167 -14.71 -23.89 -5.20
CA ASP A 167 -13.62 -22.91 -5.12
C ASP A 167 -14.13 -21.47 -5.08
N GLU A 168 -15.11 -21.13 -5.92
CA GLU A 168 -15.63 -19.77 -6.03
C GLU A 168 -16.34 -19.36 -4.74
N THR A 169 -17.20 -20.23 -4.20
CA THR A 169 -17.91 -19.96 -2.94
C THR A 169 -16.92 -19.78 -1.79
N LEU A 170 -15.90 -20.64 -1.69
CA LEU A 170 -14.86 -20.52 -0.68
C LEU A 170 -14.09 -19.21 -0.79
N TYR A 171 -13.69 -18.81 -2.00
CA TYR A 171 -12.96 -17.57 -2.25
C TYR A 171 -13.80 -16.35 -1.86
N GLN A 172 -15.07 -16.29 -2.28
CA GLN A 172 -15.93 -15.13 -2.01
C GLN A 172 -16.29 -15.02 -0.53
N GLU A 173 -16.56 -16.13 0.16
CA GLU A 173 -16.85 -16.10 1.60
C GLU A 173 -15.60 -15.77 2.43
N ALA A 174 -14.43 -16.31 2.09
CA ALA A 174 -13.17 -15.91 2.72
C ALA A 174 -12.85 -14.43 2.48
N ARG A 175 -13.08 -13.94 1.25
CA ARG A 175 -12.98 -12.53 0.90
C ARG A 175 -13.91 -11.65 1.71
N ARG A 176 -15.17 -12.03 1.83
CA ARG A 176 -16.20 -11.30 2.60
C ARG A 176 -15.82 -11.17 4.08
N ILE A 177 -15.32 -12.24 4.69
CA ILE A 177 -14.87 -12.22 6.08
C ILE A 177 -13.65 -11.31 6.26
N LEU A 178 -12.63 -11.43 5.41
CA LEU A 178 -11.43 -10.57 5.49
C LEU A 178 -11.78 -9.09 5.31
N ILE A 179 -12.72 -8.78 4.41
CA ILE A 179 -13.22 -7.41 4.24
C ILE A 179 -13.87 -6.90 5.52
N ALA A 180 -14.68 -7.72 6.18
CA ALA A 180 -15.31 -7.36 7.44
C ALA A 180 -14.27 -7.14 8.56
N GLU A 181 -13.24 -7.99 8.65
CA GLU A 181 -12.11 -7.79 9.59
C GLU A 181 -11.39 -6.48 9.31
N PHE A 182 -11.05 -6.20 8.04
CA PHE A 182 -10.38 -4.97 7.64
C PHE A 182 -11.23 -3.73 7.96
N GLN A 183 -12.53 -3.74 7.66
CA GLN A 183 -13.44 -2.65 7.99
C GLN A 183 -13.57 -2.46 9.50
N HIS A 184 -13.66 -3.55 10.27
CA HIS A 184 -13.75 -3.48 11.73
C HIS A 184 -12.51 -2.83 12.34
N ILE A 185 -11.31 -3.29 11.97
CA ILE A 185 -10.04 -2.71 12.43
C ILE A 185 -10.00 -1.21 12.13
N ASN A 186 -10.39 -0.80 10.93
CA ASN A 186 -10.34 0.62 10.55
C ASN A 186 -11.37 1.47 11.31
N TYR A 187 -12.65 1.08 11.35
CA TYR A 187 -13.70 1.92 11.94
C TYR A 187 -13.76 1.85 13.46
N HIS A 188 -13.51 0.68 14.06
CA HIS A 188 -13.69 0.46 15.50
C HIS A 188 -12.40 0.60 16.30
N GLU A 189 -11.23 0.36 15.70
CA GLU A 189 -9.97 0.37 16.42
C GLU A 189 -9.08 1.55 16.02
N TRP A 190 -8.84 1.74 14.72
CA TRP A 190 -7.85 2.70 14.24
C TRP A 190 -8.37 4.14 14.12
N LEU A 191 -9.46 4.37 13.37
CA LEU A 191 -10.03 5.71 13.16
C LEU A 191 -10.42 6.42 14.47
N PRO A 192 -10.95 5.75 15.52
CA PRO A 192 -11.26 6.41 16.78
C PRO A 192 -10.04 6.98 17.52
N ILE A 193 -8.84 6.40 17.31
CA ILE A 193 -7.59 6.92 17.88
C ILE A 193 -7.22 8.24 17.21
N ILE A 194 -7.45 8.34 15.89
CA ILE A 194 -7.08 9.52 15.09
C ILE A 194 -8.13 10.63 15.17
N LEU A 195 -9.40 10.28 14.97
CA LEU A 195 -10.50 11.24 14.87
C LEU A 195 -11.16 11.53 16.22
N GLY A 196 -10.95 10.67 17.23
CA GLY A 196 -11.62 10.72 18.51
C GLY A 196 -13.00 10.05 18.47
N THR A 197 -13.31 9.26 19.49
CA THR A 197 -14.56 8.49 19.59
C THR A 197 -15.80 9.39 19.51
N ASP A 198 -15.76 10.58 20.13
CA ASP A 198 -16.89 11.52 20.10
C ASP A 198 -17.19 12.04 18.69
N ASN A 199 -16.15 12.30 17.87
CA ASN A 199 -16.34 12.70 16.48
C ASN A 199 -16.87 11.53 15.64
N MET A 200 -16.36 10.32 15.86
CA MET A 200 -16.86 9.12 15.17
C MET A 200 -18.37 8.93 15.42
N LEU A 201 -18.83 9.11 16.66
CA LEU A 201 -20.25 9.05 17.01
C LEU A 201 -21.04 10.23 16.43
N LYS A 202 -20.51 11.45 16.53
CA LYS A 202 -21.17 12.68 16.05
C LYS A 202 -21.45 12.64 14.55
N TYR A 203 -20.52 12.14 13.76
CA TYR A 203 -20.65 12.08 12.29
C TYR A 203 -21.23 10.76 11.78
N GLY A 204 -21.67 9.86 12.67
CA GLY A 204 -22.29 8.59 12.28
C GLY A 204 -21.32 7.60 11.61
N LEU A 205 -20.04 7.65 11.97
CA LEU A 205 -19.03 6.65 11.58
C LEU A 205 -18.99 5.49 12.58
N LEU A 206 -19.47 5.72 13.80
CA LEU A 206 -19.73 4.70 14.81
C LEU A 206 -21.12 4.90 15.41
N TYR A 207 -21.71 3.80 15.88
CA TYR A 207 -23.03 3.77 16.48
C TYR A 207 -22.97 3.14 17.86
N LYS A 208 -23.79 3.66 18.79
CA LYS A 208 -23.98 3.08 20.13
C LYS A 208 -24.87 1.83 20.05
N SER A 209 -24.43 0.82 19.31
CA SER A 209 -25.12 -0.47 19.15
C SER A 209 -24.14 -1.61 19.40
N LYS A 210 -24.63 -2.69 20.02
CA LYS A 210 -23.88 -3.95 20.17
C LYS A 210 -24.14 -4.94 19.03
N GLY A 211 -25.08 -4.63 18.14
CA GLY A 211 -25.49 -5.48 17.04
C GLY A 211 -25.28 -4.81 15.69
N TYR A 212 -25.72 -5.51 14.63
CA TYR A 212 -25.71 -4.99 13.28
C TYR A 212 -26.39 -3.62 13.19
N THR A 213 -25.72 -2.67 12.55
CA THR A 213 -26.27 -1.37 12.22
C THR A 213 -26.36 -1.27 10.71
N ASN A 214 -27.55 -1.04 10.18
CA ASN A 214 -27.74 -0.72 8.77
C ASN A 214 -27.79 0.80 8.61
N ASP A 215 -26.64 1.38 8.30
CA ASP A 215 -26.47 2.79 8.01
C ASP A 215 -26.28 3.06 6.50
N TYR A 216 -26.51 2.05 5.66
CA TYR A 216 -26.44 2.19 4.23
C TYR A 216 -27.42 3.24 3.71
N LYS A 217 -26.91 4.14 2.88
CA LYS A 217 -27.67 5.19 2.21
C LYS A 217 -27.33 5.16 0.72
N GLU A 218 -28.31 4.82 -0.10
CA GLU A 218 -28.15 4.68 -1.56
C GLU A 218 -27.76 6.00 -2.25
N ASN A 219 -28.04 7.13 -1.62
CA ASN A 219 -27.80 8.47 -2.16
C ASN A 219 -26.47 9.10 -1.71
N VAL A 220 -25.61 8.34 -1.02
CA VAL A 220 -24.25 8.79 -0.66
C VAL A 220 -23.30 8.49 -1.81
N ASP A 221 -22.56 9.50 -2.26
CA ASP A 221 -21.45 9.32 -3.19
C ASP A 221 -20.25 8.73 -2.43
N PRO A 222 -19.82 7.50 -2.73
CA PRO A 222 -18.69 6.86 -2.05
C PRO A 222 -17.34 7.28 -2.62
N SER A 223 -17.31 8.15 -3.63
CA SER A 223 -16.07 8.55 -4.29
C SER A 223 -15.13 9.25 -3.33
N VAL A 224 -13.86 8.88 -3.40
CA VAL A 224 -12.80 9.52 -2.61
C VAL A 224 -12.53 10.90 -3.18
N ILE A 225 -12.70 11.93 -2.36
CA ILE A 225 -12.41 13.31 -2.75
C ILE A 225 -10.91 13.51 -3.01
N ASN A 226 -10.59 14.32 -4.02
CA ASN A 226 -9.22 14.58 -4.48
C ASN A 226 -8.29 15.07 -3.33
N ALA A 227 -8.79 16.00 -2.51
CA ALA A 227 -8.06 16.52 -1.35
C ALA A 227 -7.68 15.43 -0.32
N HIS A 228 -8.51 14.39 -0.17
CA HIS A 228 -8.20 13.27 0.72
C HIS A 228 -7.05 12.43 0.15
N ALA A 229 -7.15 12.03 -1.13
CA ALA A 229 -6.18 11.16 -1.78
C ALA A 229 -4.79 11.82 -1.97
N HIS A 230 -4.75 13.13 -2.21
CA HIS A 230 -3.52 13.83 -2.58
C HIS A 230 -2.87 14.64 -1.45
N ALA A 231 -3.63 15.07 -0.44
CA ALA A 231 -3.11 15.92 0.63
C ALA A 231 -3.44 15.39 2.03
N ALA A 232 -4.72 15.36 2.42
CA ALA A 232 -5.11 15.18 3.82
C ALA A 232 -4.67 13.83 4.40
N PHE A 233 -4.81 12.72 3.65
CA PHE A 233 -4.43 11.40 4.15
C PHE A 233 -2.91 11.17 4.15
N ARG A 234 -2.13 12.09 3.58
CA ARG A 234 -0.66 12.13 3.71
C ARG A 234 -0.20 12.71 5.05
N TYR A 235 -1.13 13.08 5.93
CA TYR A 235 -0.89 13.42 7.34
C TYR A 235 0.09 12.44 8.02
N PHE A 236 -0.02 11.15 7.71
CA PHE A 236 0.82 10.11 8.32
C PHE A 236 2.26 10.06 7.81
N HIS A 237 2.64 10.84 6.80
CA HIS A 237 4.02 10.81 6.31
C HIS A 237 5.04 11.31 7.34
N SER A 238 4.67 12.23 8.25
CA SER A 238 5.59 12.67 9.33
C SER A 238 5.71 11.64 10.45
N SER A 239 4.71 10.76 10.63
CA SER A 239 4.81 9.63 11.59
C SER A 239 5.75 8.50 11.14
N ILE A 240 6.33 8.58 9.94
CA ILE A 240 7.20 7.52 9.41
C ILE A 240 8.51 7.47 10.20
N GLN A 241 8.79 6.31 10.77
CA GLN A 241 10.07 5.96 11.35
C GLN A 241 11.14 5.80 10.25
N GLY A 242 12.31 6.40 10.48
CA GLY A 242 13.45 6.28 9.55
C GLY A 242 14.12 4.90 9.58
N GLN A 243 13.89 4.12 10.63
CA GLN A 243 14.45 2.79 10.78
C GLN A 243 13.39 1.79 11.24
N PHE A 244 13.53 0.54 10.83
CA PHE A 244 12.65 -0.55 11.25
C PHE A 244 13.40 -1.50 12.20
N HIS A 245 12.85 -1.67 13.39
CA HIS A 245 13.39 -2.58 14.38
C HIS A 245 13.03 -4.03 14.06
N LEU A 246 14.04 -4.90 14.08
CA LEU A 246 13.87 -6.35 14.06
C LEU A 246 13.90 -6.84 15.51
N ILE A 247 12.75 -7.30 15.99
CA ILE A 247 12.56 -7.71 17.39
C ILE A 247 12.52 -9.23 17.51
N GLY A 248 13.32 -9.77 18.43
CA GLY A 248 13.38 -11.20 18.73
C GLY A 248 12.16 -11.71 19.49
N GLU A 249 12.09 -13.04 19.68
CA GLU A 249 11.02 -13.68 20.46
C GLU A 249 11.03 -13.28 21.94
N ASP A 250 12.21 -12.99 22.47
CA ASP A 250 12.45 -12.47 23.82
C ASP A 250 12.11 -10.97 23.96
N ARG A 251 11.59 -10.34 22.90
CA ARG A 251 11.29 -8.90 22.78
C ARG A 251 12.51 -7.98 22.84
N ASN A 252 13.72 -8.52 22.68
CA ASN A 252 14.91 -7.71 22.55
C ASN A 252 15.11 -7.22 21.11
N LEU A 253 15.69 -6.02 20.98
CA LEU A 253 16.12 -5.50 19.69
C LEU A 253 17.31 -6.33 19.18
N LEU A 254 17.14 -6.98 18.03
CA LEU A 254 18.21 -7.71 17.36
C LEU A 254 19.05 -6.77 16.51
N THR A 255 18.39 -5.95 15.70
CA THR A 255 19.01 -4.93 14.85
C THR A 255 17.96 -3.94 14.36
N ALA A 256 18.41 -2.84 13.76
CA ALA A 256 17.58 -1.87 13.06
C ALA A 256 18.06 -1.74 11.61
N VAL A 257 17.12 -1.53 10.69
CA VAL A 257 17.44 -1.28 9.29
C VAL A 257 16.90 0.05 8.83
N ARG A 258 17.66 0.75 8.00
CA ARG A 258 17.26 2.04 7.45
C ARG A 258 16.17 1.86 6.41
N LEU A 259 15.15 2.73 6.44
CA LEU A 259 14.08 2.71 5.46
C LEU A 259 14.63 2.97 4.05
N SER A 260 15.59 3.89 3.88
CA SER A 260 16.14 4.23 2.57
C SER A 260 16.76 3.04 1.82
N ASP A 261 17.29 2.06 2.56
CA ASP A 261 17.99 0.91 1.99
C ASP A 261 17.03 -0.11 1.35
N TYR A 262 15.75 -0.06 1.73
CA TYR A 262 14.74 -1.07 1.40
C TYR A 262 13.51 -0.53 0.66
N PHE A 263 13.54 0.71 0.16
CA PHE A 263 12.48 1.20 -0.70
C PHE A 263 12.34 0.36 -1.97
N ASN A 264 11.15 -0.17 -2.23
CA ASN A 264 10.85 -1.06 -3.35
C ASN A 264 11.76 -2.31 -3.40
N ARG A 265 12.34 -2.71 -2.27
CA ARG A 265 13.30 -3.81 -2.16
C ARG A 265 12.92 -4.73 -0.99
N PRO A 266 11.99 -5.68 -1.20
CA PRO A 266 11.47 -6.53 -0.13
C PRO A 266 12.44 -7.64 0.30
N THR A 267 13.69 -7.63 -0.17
CA THR A 267 14.69 -8.70 0.00
C THR A 267 14.98 -9.05 1.45
N ILE A 268 14.84 -8.10 2.37
CA ILE A 268 15.07 -8.35 3.80
C ILE A 268 14.04 -9.30 4.41
N ILE A 269 12.82 -9.37 3.85
CA ILE A 269 11.68 -10.05 4.48
C ILE A 269 11.88 -11.56 4.54
N GLU A 270 12.44 -12.16 3.47
CA GLU A 270 12.69 -13.61 3.40
C GLU A 270 14.00 -14.02 4.09
N LYS A 271 14.83 -13.08 4.55
CA LYS A 271 16.10 -13.42 5.20
C LYS A 271 15.85 -13.97 6.60
N GLY A 272 16.09 -15.27 6.79
CA GLY A 272 15.96 -15.93 8.09
C GLY A 272 14.55 -15.78 8.69
N TYR A 273 14.46 -15.20 9.88
CA TYR A 273 13.19 -14.96 10.59
C TYR A 273 12.74 -13.50 10.51
N ASN A 274 13.25 -12.73 9.54
CA ASN A 274 13.01 -11.29 9.50
C ASN A 274 11.54 -10.90 9.29
N PHE A 275 10.75 -11.69 8.55
CA PHE A 275 9.30 -11.48 8.49
C PHE A 275 8.69 -11.44 9.91
N ASP A 276 9.07 -12.40 10.76
CA ASP A 276 8.58 -12.49 12.13
C ASP A 276 9.14 -11.35 13.00
N HIS A 277 10.42 -11.01 12.83
CA HIS A 277 11.06 -9.92 13.56
C HIS A 277 10.48 -8.54 13.23
N LEU A 278 10.23 -8.27 11.94
CA LEU A 278 9.60 -7.04 11.46
C LEU A 278 8.14 -6.95 11.89
N SER A 279 7.42 -8.09 11.88
CA SER A 279 6.04 -8.16 12.39
C SER A 279 5.99 -7.81 13.88
N ARG A 280 6.94 -8.29 14.69
CA ARG A 280 7.05 -7.88 16.10
C ARG A 280 7.38 -6.39 16.21
N GLY A 281 8.32 -5.90 15.40
CA GLY A 281 8.66 -4.47 15.29
C GLY A 281 7.45 -3.57 15.09
N LEU A 282 6.55 -3.93 14.15
CA LEU A 282 5.28 -3.22 13.89
C LEU A 282 4.36 -3.10 15.11
N THR A 283 4.48 -4.00 16.09
CA THR A 283 3.63 -4.02 17.29
C THR A 283 4.29 -3.39 18.52
N THR A 284 5.59 -3.11 18.47
CA THR A 284 6.36 -2.66 19.64
C THR A 284 7.10 -1.35 19.42
N GLN A 285 7.46 -1.03 18.18
CA GLN A 285 8.12 0.23 17.84
C GLN A 285 7.08 1.34 17.77
N SER A 286 7.32 2.44 18.47
CA SER A 286 6.47 3.63 18.36
C SER A 286 6.68 4.31 17.00
N GLN A 287 5.61 4.87 16.46
CA GLN A 287 5.70 5.79 15.33
C GLN A 287 6.39 7.10 15.73
N GLU A 288 6.83 7.89 14.75
CA GLU A 288 7.25 9.27 15.02
C GLU A 288 6.05 10.16 15.38
N GLU A 289 6.31 11.30 16.01
CA GLU A 289 5.30 12.33 16.22
C GLU A 289 4.81 12.88 14.87
N VAL A 290 3.51 13.18 14.79
CA VAL A 290 2.97 13.85 13.61
C VAL A 290 3.19 15.34 13.75
N ASP A 291 4.21 15.84 13.07
CA ASP A 291 4.64 17.23 13.13
C ASP A 291 4.94 17.78 11.71
N PRO A 292 5.40 19.05 11.57
CA PRO A 292 5.78 19.64 10.29
C PRO A 292 7.09 19.10 9.68
N PHE A 293 7.75 18.14 10.33
CA PHE A 293 9.04 17.59 9.91
C PHE A 293 8.88 16.16 9.37
N PHE A 294 9.89 15.69 8.66
CA PHE A 294 9.95 14.33 8.13
C PHE A 294 11.32 13.74 8.44
N THR A 295 11.36 12.42 8.60
CA THR A 295 12.64 11.71 8.67
C THR A 295 13.46 11.96 7.39
N SER A 296 14.78 12.08 7.52
CA SER A 296 15.68 12.22 6.38
C SER A 296 15.69 11.01 5.46
N GLU A 297 15.10 9.90 5.90
CA GLU A 297 15.02 8.64 5.16
C GLU A 297 13.96 8.65 4.07
N VAL A 298 13.06 9.65 4.02
CA VAL A 298 12.04 9.81 2.96
C VAL A 298 12.29 11.00 2.03
N ILE A 299 13.49 11.58 2.08
CA ILE A 299 13.94 12.76 1.32
C ILE A 299 14.80 12.33 0.13
#